data_AF-A0A9D9XTP8-F1
#
_entry.id   AF-A0A9D9XTP8-F1
#
_cell.length_a   1.000
_cell.length_b   1.000
_cell.length_c   1.000
_cell.angle_alpha   90.00
_cell.angle_beta   90.00
_cell.angle_gamma   90.00
#
_symmetry.space_group_name_H-M   'P 1'
#
loop_
_entity.id
_entity.type
_entity.pdbx_description
1 polymer ?
#
loop_
_entity_poly.entity_id
_entity_poly.type
_entity_poly.pdbx_seq_one_letter_code
_entity_poly.pdbx_strand_id
1 'polypeptide(L)'
;MPKTKYVITASLQLMLLSFFISACSKNDSTPPPDPCLGVNYTIDYFKTESVGGANNGTIAINYPVGDTISYKLNNGTFQTSRNFTNLAPGNYILTVMNQNNCTDTITIAIFDYGPKYALVRSLIAGYCGPCHYSGGNTAGKNFDADANIVANWDRIKARAVDNVPSQMPLAPNAPLTAVDKQKITDWVNAGHRQSD
;
A
#
# COMPACT_ATOMS: atom_id res chain seq x y z
N MET A 1 -60.65 56.75 -20.57
CA MET A 1 -61.25 56.99 -19.23
C MET A 1 -60.95 55.78 -18.36
N PRO A 2 -60.66 55.88 -17.05
CA PRO A 2 -60.57 57.06 -16.19
C PRO A 2 -59.17 57.26 -15.52
N LYS A 3 -59.05 58.44 -14.90
CA LYS A 3 -57.92 58.95 -14.11
C LYS A 3 -58.01 58.46 -12.66
N THR A 4 -56.89 58.23 -11.99
CA THR A 4 -56.83 58.41 -10.52
C THR A 4 -55.46 58.94 -10.09
N LYS A 5 -55.51 60.01 -9.27
CA LYS A 5 -54.43 60.76 -8.64
C LYS A 5 -54.11 60.20 -7.23
N TYR A 6 -53.11 60.80 -6.56
CA TYR A 6 -52.82 60.83 -5.10
C TYR A 6 -51.95 59.68 -4.55
N VAL A 7 -51.02 59.86 -3.59
CA VAL A 7 -50.40 61.05 -2.98
C VAL A 7 -49.10 60.64 -2.30
N ILE A 8 -48.16 61.58 -2.21
CA ILE A 8 -46.89 61.45 -1.49
C ILE A 8 -47.15 61.59 0.01
N THR A 9 -46.81 60.57 0.80
CA THR A 9 -46.55 60.72 2.23
C THR A 9 -45.19 60.10 2.54
N ALA A 10 -44.18 60.96 2.70
CA ALA A 10 -42.85 60.58 3.15
C ALA A 10 -42.84 60.46 4.68
N SER A 11 -42.79 59.23 5.18
CA SER A 11 -42.56 58.94 6.60
C SER A 11 -41.06 58.74 6.82
N LEU A 12 -40.41 59.75 7.41
CA LEU A 12 -38.99 59.72 7.76
C LEU A 12 -38.80 58.84 9.01
N GLN A 13 -38.55 57.55 8.82
CA GLN A 13 -38.18 56.65 9.92
C GLN A 13 -36.67 56.74 10.15
N LEU A 14 -36.27 57.44 11.21
CA LEU A 14 -34.87 57.53 11.63
C LEU A 14 -34.43 56.20 12.27
N MET A 15 -33.89 55.29 11.46
CA MET A 15 -33.22 54.07 11.95
C MET A 15 -31.92 54.47 12.65
N LEU A 16 -31.95 54.50 13.99
CA LEU A 16 -30.76 54.47 14.82
C LEU A 16 -30.04 53.15 14.56
N LEU A 17 -29.02 53.20 13.69
CA LEU A 17 -28.13 52.10 13.40
C LEU A 17 -27.26 51.86 14.63
N SER A 18 -27.71 50.97 15.51
CA SER A 18 -26.91 50.44 16.61
C SER A 18 -25.69 49.71 16.03
N PHE A 19 -24.57 50.43 15.95
CA PHE A 19 -23.26 49.87 15.69
C PHE A 19 -22.90 48.94 16.86
N PHE A 20 -23.26 47.66 16.73
CA PHE A 20 -22.62 46.60 17.50
C PHE A 20 -21.18 46.53 17.02
N ILE A 21 -20.29 47.20 17.75
CA ILE A 21 -18.85 47.00 17.61
C ILE A 21 -18.60 45.57 18.10
N SER A 22 -18.66 44.60 17.19
CA SER A 22 -18.11 43.28 17.43
C SER A 22 -16.60 43.48 17.52
N ALA A 23 -16.11 43.72 18.74
CA ALA A 23 -14.70 43.63 19.04
C ALA A 23 -14.29 42.18 18.82
N CYS A 24 -13.77 41.87 17.63
CA CYS A 24 -13.02 40.65 17.42
C CYS A 24 -11.74 40.77 18.25
N SER A 25 -11.80 40.32 19.51
CA SER A 25 -10.59 39.93 20.23
C SER A 25 -9.91 38.89 19.35
N LYS A 26 -8.79 39.25 18.73
CA LYS A 26 -7.83 38.25 18.28
C LYS A 26 -7.38 37.57 19.56
N ASN A 27 -8.01 36.45 19.87
CA ASN A 27 -7.53 35.58 20.91
C ASN A 27 -6.19 35.06 20.36
N ASP A 28 -5.09 35.67 20.78
CA ASP A 28 -3.71 35.28 20.43
C ASP A 28 -3.34 33.94 21.10
N SER A 29 -4.27 32.98 21.12
CA SER A 29 -3.96 31.59 21.41
C SER A 29 -3.23 31.05 20.19
N THR A 30 -1.89 31.03 20.27
CA THR A 30 -1.07 30.27 19.32
C THR A 30 -1.64 28.86 19.21
N PRO A 31 -1.92 28.35 17.98
CA PRO A 31 -2.35 26.98 17.80
C PRO A 31 -1.35 26.03 18.50
N PRO A 32 -1.82 24.88 19.05
CA PRO A 32 -0.91 23.85 19.53
C PRO A 32 0.15 23.55 18.47
N PRO A 33 1.43 23.36 18.86
CA PRO A 33 2.46 22.99 17.90
C PRO A 33 2.04 21.75 17.10
N ASP A 34 2.18 21.82 15.78
CA ASP A 34 1.93 20.66 14.91
C ASP A 34 2.87 19.52 15.33
N PRO A 35 2.34 18.39 15.82
CA PRO A 35 3.17 17.28 16.29
C PRO A 35 4.01 16.67 15.16
N CYS A 36 3.58 16.85 13.90
CA CYS A 36 4.24 16.34 12.70
C CYS A 36 5.16 17.34 12.02
N LEU A 37 5.42 18.50 12.63
CA LEU A 37 6.28 19.51 12.02
C LEU A 37 7.68 18.93 11.74
N GLY A 38 8.04 18.86 10.45
CA GLY A 38 9.33 18.31 10.00
C GLY A 38 9.40 16.78 9.94
N VAL A 39 8.29 16.08 10.18
CA VAL A 39 8.20 14.62 10.07
C VAL A 39 7.54 14.24 8.74
N ASN A 40 8.23 13.43 7.95
CA ASN A 40 7.66 12.75 6.79
C ASN A 40 8.24 11.34 6.79
N TYR A 41 7.45 10.35 7.21
CA TYR A 41 7.91 8.98 7.26
C TYR A 41 7.64 8.28 5.94
N THR A 42 8.68 8.00 5.18
CA THR A 42 8.58 6.99 4.11
C THR A 42 8.52 5.62 4.77
N ILE A 43 7.32 5.14 5.10
CA ILE A 43 7.15 3.84 5.76
C ILE A 43 7.72 2.73 4.86
N ASP A 44 8.74 2.02 5.36
CA ASP A 44 9.32 0.85 4.71
C ASP A 44 9.00 -0.41 5.50
N TYR A 45 8.60 -1.46 4.79
CA TYR A 45 8.15 -2.69 5.39
C TYR A 45 8.40 -3.88 4.47
N PHE A 46 8.52 -5.05 5.07
CA PHE A 46 8.43 -6.33 4.40
C PHE A 46 7.09 -6.99 4.76
N LYS A 47 6.53 -7.77 3.83
CA LYS A 47 5.37 -8.61 4.10
C LYS A 47 5.53 -10.01 3.53
N THR A 48 4.85 -10.96 4.15
CA THR A 48 4.54 -12.24 3.52
C THR A 48 3.04 -12.34 3.33
N GLU A 49 2.63 -12.87 2.19
CA GLU A 49 1.21 -13.16 1.95
C GLU A 49 0.75 -14.36 2.77
N SER A 50 -0.57 -14.51 2.87
CA SER A 50 -1.18 -15.73 3.37
C SER A 50 -1.09 -16.83 2.32
N VAL A 51 -1.04 -18.08 2.77
CA VAL A 51 -0.96 -19.26 1.89
C VAL A 51 -2.02 -20.29 2.26
N GLY A 52 -2.78 -20.73 1.26
CA GLY A 52 -3.73 -21.84 1.36
C GLY A 52 -4.94 -21.53 2.24
N GLY A 53 -5.41 -20.29 2.26
CA GLY A 53 -6.56 -19.87 3.06
C GLY A 53 -6.27 -19.81 4.58
N ALA A 54 -5.00 -19.85 4.97
CA ALA A 54 -4.60 -19.74 6.38
C ALA A 54 -4.32 -18.28 6.80
N ASN A 55 -4.33 -18.05 8.11
CA ASN A 55 -3.93 -16.77 8.70
C ASN A 55 -2.44 -16.83 9.04
N ASN A 56 -1.57 -16.88 8.03
CA ASN A 56 -0.11 -16.98 8.19
C ASN A 56 0.66 -15.86 7.48
N GLY A 57 -0.03 -14.83 6.98
CA GLY A 57 0.60 -13.61 6.50
C GLY A 57 1.30 -12.85 7.61
N THR A 58 2.27 -12.01 7.23
CA THR A 58 3.06 -11.20 8.17
C THR A 58 3.34 -9.81 7.62
N ILE A 59 3.50 -8.85 8.52
CA ILE A 59 4.03 -7.52 8.22
C ILE A 59 5.17 -7.26 9.21
N ALA A 60 6.34 -6.92 8.69
CA ALA A 60 7.52 -6.55 9.46
C ALA A 60 7.97 -5.14 9.05
N ILE A 61 8.01 -4.22 10.00
CA ILE A 61 8.33 -2.82 9.74
C ILE A 61 9.83 -2.60 9.79
N ASN A 62 10.40 -2.08 8.71
CA ASN A 62 11.83 -1.75 8.60
C ASN A 62 12.10 -0.31 9.02
N TYR A 63 11.20 0.61 8.67
CA TYR A 63 11.30 2.03 9.00
C TYR A 63 9.90 2.68 9.09
N PRO A 64 9.69 3.67 9.99
CA PRO A 64 10.65 4.21 10.96
C PRO A 64 10.87 3.29 12.16
N VAL A 65 11.97 3.51 12.88
CA VAL A 65 12.41 2.74 14.06
C VAL A 65 12.91 3.67 15.16
N GLY A 66 12.83 3.22 16.41
CA GLY A 66 13.31 3.94 17.59
C GLY A 66 12.48 3.63 18.82
N ASP A 67 13.03 3.89 20.00
CA ASP A 67 12.39 3.56 21.30
C ASP A 67 11.11 4.38 21.56
N THR A 68 10.93 5.47 20.82
CA THR A 68 9.77 6.35 20.88
C THR A 68 8.75 6.10 19.78
N ILE A 69 8.99 5.12 18.90
CA ILE A 69 8.08 4.77 17.80
C ILE A 69 7.19 3.60 18.22
N SER A 70 5.89 3.73 17.97
CA SER A 70 4.90 2.67 18.18
C SER A 70 4.08 2.44 16.92
N TYR A 71 3.54 1.24 16.80
CA TYR A 71 2.86 0.76 15.61
C TYR A 71 1.54 0.10 15.99
N LYS A 72 0.53 0.21 15.14
CA LYS A 72 -0.70 -0.59 15.22
C LYS A 72 -1.21 -0.96 13.84
N LEU A 73 -1.96 -2.05 13.75
CA LEU A 73 -2.77 -2.36 12.59
C LEU A 73 -4.24 -2.06 12.88
N ASN A 74 -4.91 -1.41 11.93
CA ASN A 74 -6.34 -1.10 11.98
C ASN A 74 -6.70 -0.40 13.30
N ASN A 75 -7.71 -0.93 14.00
CA ASN A 75 -8.20 -0.44 15.29
C ASN A 75 -7.51 -1.11 16.50
N GLY A 76 -6.39 -1.81 16.27
CA GLY A 76 -5.63 -2.45 17.34
C GLY A 76 -4.92 -1.46 18.26
N THR A 77 -4.34 -1.99 19.33
CA THR A 77 -3.54 -1.20 20.29
C THR A 77 -2.15 -0.92 19.72
N PHE A 78 -1.59 0.26 20.07
CA PHE A 78 -0.19 0.56 19.78
C PHE A 78 0.76 -0.38 20.54
N GLN A 79 1.78 -0.86 19.85
CA GLN A 79 2.85 -1.69 20.40
C GLN A 79 4.21 -1.21 19.90
N THR A 80 5.27 -1.54 20.62
CA THR A 80 6.67 -1.27 20.19
C THR A 80 7.20 -2.37 19.27
N SER A 81 6.60 -3.56 19.28
CA SER A 81 6.94 -4.63 18.35
C SER A 81 6.64 -4.22 16.92
N ARG A 82 7.63 -4.45 16.04
CA ARG A 82 7.55 -4.17 14.60
C ARG A 82 6.93 -5.30 13.78
N ASN A 83 6.65 -6.43 14.43
CA ASN A 83 6.19 -7.64 13.77
C ASN A 83 4.71 -7.86 14.08
N PHE A 84 3.93 -7.98 13.01
CA PHE A 84 2.55 -8.45 13.03
C PHE A 84 2.51 -9.80 12.32
N THR A 85 2.00 -10.82 13.02
CA THR A 85 1.92 -12.20 12.53
C THR A 85 0.48 -12.69 12.58
N ASN A 86 0.26 -13.88 12.02
CA ASN A 86 -1.05 -14.52 11.96
C ASN A 86 -2.11 -13.68 11.22
N LEU A 87 -1.69 -12.98 10.17
CA LEU A 87 -2.58 -12.14 9.37
C LEU A 87 -3.34 -12.99 8.38
N ALA A 88 -4.63 -12.71 8.24
CA ALA A 88 -5.49 -13.27 7.21
C ALA A 88 -5.33 -12.48 5.91
N PRO A 89 -5.77 -13.00 4.75
CA PRO A 89 -5.93 -12.19 3.55
C PRO A 89 -6.83 -10.97 3.83
N GLY A 90 -6.39 -9.79 3.41
CA GLY A 90 -7.12 -8.54 3.64
C GLY A 90 -6.25 -7.29 3.58
N ASN A 91 -6.90 -6.12 3.68
CA ASN A 91 -6.22 -4.84 3.76
C ASN A 91 -6.00 -4.44 5.22
N TYR A 92 -4.77 -4.03 5.54
CA TYR A 92 -4.36 -3.58 6.86
C TYR A 92 -3.89 -2.13 6.79
N ILE A 93 -4.47 -1.28 7.63
CA ILE A 93 -4.00 0.09 7.83
C ILE A 93 -2.94 0.05 8.91
N LEU A 94 -1.67 0.14 8.51
CA LEU A 94 -0.58 0.34 9.44
C LEU A 94 -0.54 1.81 9.85
N THR A 95 -0.62 2.07 11.15
CA THR A 95 -0.36 3.39 11.73
C THR A 95 0.96 3.35 12.50
N VAL A 96 1.81 4.33 12.23
CA VAL A 96 3.05 4.58 12.94
C VAL A 96 2.87 5.85 13.77
N MET A 97 3.37 5.88 15.01
CA MET A 97 3.29 7.04 15.89
C MET A 97 4.60 7.29 16.63
N ASN A 98 5.03 8.54 16.73
CA ASN A 98 6.21 8.96 17.51
C ASN A 98 5.86 9.56 18.89
N GLN A 99 6.86 9.98 19.67
CA GLN A 99 6.65 10.55 21.02
C GLN A 99 5.85 11.85 21.06
N ASN A 100 5.78 12.59 19.94
CA ASN A 100 5.04 13.84 19.85
C ASN A 100 3.57 13.60 19.45
N ASN A 101 3.13 12.34 19.34
CA ASN A 101 1.84 11.92 18.78
C ASN A 101 1.67 12.28 17.30
N CYS A 102 2.76 12.50 16.56
CA CYS A 102 2.67 12.53 15.11
C CYS A 102 2.41 11.13 14.60
N THR A 103 1.42 10.99 13.72
CA THR A 103 1.06 9.72 13.10
C THR A 103 1.21 9.75 11.60
N ASP A 104 1.65 8.65 11.02
CA ASP A 104 1.60 8.38 9.58
C ASP A 104 0.94 7.03 9.33
N THR A 105 0.32 6.86 8.16
CA THR A 105 -0.44 5.66 7.82
C THR A 105 -0.18 5.16 6.42
N ILE A 106 -0.14 3.84 6.26
CA ILE A 106 -0.09 3.16 4.96
C ILE A 106 -1.07 1.99 4.93
N THR A 107 -1.68 1.75 3.77
CA THR A 107 -2.50 0.56 3.53
C THR A 107 -1.66 -0.55 2.91
N ILE A 108 -1.64 -1.70 3.56
CA ILE A 108 -0.90 -2.89 3.14
C ILE A 108 -1.92 -3.99 2.84
N ALA A 109 -1.94 -4.49 1.60
CA ALA A 109 -2.74 -5.66 1.25
C ALA A 109 -1.97 -6.94 1.59
N ILE A 110 -2.63 -7.91 2.21
CA ILE A 110 -2.19 -9.31 2.32
C ILE A 110 -3.08 -10.13 1.39
N PHE A 111 -2.48 -10.80 0.41
CA PHE A 111 -3.15 -11.67 -0.55
C PHE A 111 -3.27 -13.10 0.00
N ASP A 112 -4.16 -13.89 -0.63
CA ASP A 112 -4.23 -15.33 -0.42
C ASP A 112 -3.58 -16.05 -1.61
N TYR A 113 -2.40 -16.59 -1.39
CA TYR A 113 -1.71 -17.39 -2.39
C TYR A 113 -2.08 -18.86 -2.27
N GLY A 114 -2.29 -19.49 -3.42
CA GLY A 114 -2.27 -20.93 -3.55
C GLY A 114 -0.87 -21.47 -3.20
N PRO A 115 -0.79 -22.68 -2.64
CA PRO A 115 0.47 -23.25 -2.20
C PRO A 115 1.49 -23.42 -3.35
N LYS A 116 1.06 -23.61 -4.60
CA LYS A 116 1.99 -23.75 -5.74
C LYS A 116 2.49 -22.39 -6.20
N TYR A 117 1.60 -21.40 -6.28
CA TYR A 117 1.98 -20.04 -6.63
C TYR A 117 2.95 -19.44 -5.62
N ALA A 118 2.76 -19.68 -4.31
CA ALA A 118 3.68 -19.23 -3.27
C ALA A 118 5.12 -19.74 -3.50
N LEU A 119 5.26 -21.01 -3.93
CA LEU A 119 6.56 -21.59 -4.29
C LEU A 119 7.15 -20.92 -5.54
N VAL A 120 6.35 -20.70 -6.58
CA VAL A 120 6.78 -20.02 -7.81
C VAL A 120 7.20 -18.58 -7.51
N ARG A 121 6.46 -17.85 -6.68
CA ARG A 121 6.78 -16.48 -6.30
C ARG A 121 8.12 -16.40 -5.57
N SER A 122 8.41 -17.35 -4.69
CA SER A 122 9.72 -17.46 -4.03
C SER A 122 10.85 -17.72 -5.03
N LEU A 123 10.64 -18.61 -6.02
CA LEU A 123 11.62 -18.85 -7.09
C LEU A 123 11.87 -17.60 -7.92
N ILE A 124 10.82 -16.89 -8.31
CA ILE A 124 10.93 -15.67 -9.11
C ILE A 124 11.71 -14.61 -8.35
N ALA A 125 11.46 -14.44 -7.05
CA ALA A 125 12.21 -13.49 -6.22
C ALA A 125 13.71 -13.81 -6.15
N GLY A 126 14.07 -15.09 -6.01
CA GLY A 126 15.47 -15.51 -5.92
C GLY A 126 16.21 -15.53 -7.27
N TYR A 127 15.63 -16.17 -8.29
CA TYR A 127 16.30 -16.41 -9.57
C TYR A 127 16.08 -15.31 -10.60
N CYS A 128 14.87 -14.72 -10.64
CA CYS A 128 14.47 -13.77 -11.68
C CYS A 128 14.59 -12.32 -11.22
N GLY A 129 14.37 -12.08 -9.93
CA GLY A 129 14.35 -10.76 -9.29
C GLY A 129 15.53 -9.87 -9.67
N PRO A 130 16.79 -10.35 -9.62
CA PRO A 130 17.96 -9.54 -9.96
C PRO A 130 17.94 -8.91 -11.36
N CYS A 131 17.18 -9.45 -12.32
CA CYS A 131 17.12 -8.94 -13.70
C CYS A 131 15.73 -8.43 -14.12
N HIS A 132 14.67 -8.87 -13.44
CA HIS A 132 13.28 -8.65 -13.83
C HIS A 132 12.44 -7.91 -12.77
N TYR A 133 13.04 -7.42 -11.68
CA TYR A 133 12.39 -6.52 -10.71
C TYR A 133 12.81 -5.06 -10.90
N SER A 134 12.15 -4.16 -10.18
CA SER A 134 12.43 -2.72 -10.09
C SER A 134 12.28 -2.00 -11.43
N GLY A 135 11.27 -2.37 -12.21
CA GLY A 135 11.09 -1.83 -13.56
C GLY A 135 12.14 -2.32 -14.57
N GLY A 136 12.96 -3.31 -14.20
CA GLY A 136 13.95 -3.95 -15.05
C GLY A 136 13.32 -4.66 -16.23
N ASN A 137 13.09 -3.93 -17.31
CA ASN A 137 12.56 -4.43 -18.57
C ASN A 137 13.63 -5.19 -19.37
N THR A 138 14.40 -6.09 -18.74
CA THR A 138 15.30 -6.97 -19.49
C THR A 138 14.44 -7.77 -20.48
N ALA A 139 14.57 -7.44 -21.77
CA ALA A 139 13.69 -7.91 -22.83
C ALA A 139 12.17 -7.65 -22.57
N GLY A 140 11.83 -6.55 -21.90
CA GLY A 140 10.45 -6.11 -21.70
C GLY A 140 9.65 -6.90 -20.66
N LYS A 141 10.30 -7.63 -19.75
CA LYS A 141 9.63 -8.42 -18.71
C LYS A 141 9.90 -7.86 -17.32
N ASN A 142 8.82 -7.53 -16.60
CA ASN A 142 8.83 -7.07 -15.22
C ASN A 142 7.93 -8.00 -14.37
N PHE A 143 8.49 -8.59 -13.31
CA PHE A 143 7.83 -9.49 -12.38
C PHE A 143 7.62 -8.91 -10.97
N ASP A 144 7.65 -7.58 -10.84
CA ASP A 144 7.34 -6.86 -9.60
C ASP A 144 5.92 -7.20 -9.11
N ALA A 145 4.94 -7.16 -10.02
CA ALA A 145 3.54 -7.45 -9.73
C ALA A 145 3.17 -8.91 -10.01
N ASP A 146 2.42 -9.54 -9.10
CA ASP A 146 1.94 -10.91 -9.24
C ASP A 146 1.06 -11.11 -10.49
N ALA A 147 0.31 -10.09 -10.90
CA ALA A 147 -0.46 -10.11 -12.14
C ALA A 147 0.45 -10.28 -13.38
N ASN A 148 1.66 -9.70 -13.36
CA ASN A 148 2.60 -9.85 -14.47
C ASN A 148 3.20 -11.27 -14.49
N ILE A 149 3.42 -11.88 -13.33
CA ILE A 149 3.90 -13.27 -13.25
C ILE A 149 2.85 -14.20 -13.87
N VAL A 150 1.59 -14.07 -13.44
CA VAL A 150 0.47 -14.84 -14.00
C VAL A 150 0.35 -14.59 -15.51
N ALA A 151 0.34 -13.34 -15.96
CA ALA A 151 0.19 -13.01 -17.38
C ALA A 151 1.32 -13.51 -18.28
N ASN A 152 2.48 -13.86 -17.70
CA ASN A 152 3.65 -14.35 -18.42
C ASN A 152 4.00 -15.80 -18.09
N TRP A 153 3.05 -16.57 -17.54
CA TRP A 153 3.26 -17.96 -17.12
C TRP A 153 3.85 -18.82 -18.25
N ASP A 154 3.39 -18.60 -19.48
CA ASP A 154 3.77 -19.34 -20.69
C ASP A 154 5.25 -19.10 -21.02
N ARG A 155 5.66 -17.83 -20.94
CA ARG A 155 7.04 -17.40 -21.17
C ARG A 155 7.96 -17.88 -20.05
N ILE A 156 7.50 -17.83 -18.80
CA ILE A 156 8.24 -18.34 -17.64
C ILE A 156 8.49 -19.83 -17.83
N LYS A 157 7.45 -20.62 -18.13
CA LYS A 157 7.59 -22.06 -18.39
C LYS A 157 8.53 -22.32 -19.56
N ALA A 158 8.28 -21.72 -20.72
CA ALA A 158 9.08 -21.95 -21.92
C ALA A 158 10.57 -21.71 -21.68
N ARG A 159 10.94 -20.67 -20.93
CA ARG A 159 12.35 -20.27 -20.76
C ARG A 159 13.02 -20.93 -19.57
N ALA A 160 12.34 -20.98 -18.42
CA ALA A 160 12.94 -21.46 -17.18
C ALA A 160 12.83 -23.00 -17.04
N VAL A 161 11.80 -23.60 -17.65
CA VAL A 161 11.59 -25.06 -17.64
C VAL A 161 12.11 -25.67 -18.93
N ASP A 162 11.53 -25.24 -20.07
CA ASP A 162 11.73 -25.91 -21.37
C ASP A 162 13.01 -25.45 -22.10
N ASN A 163 13.67 -24.39 -21.62
CA ASN A 163 14.84 -23.77 -22.21
C ASN A 163 14.64 -23.25 -23.66
N VAL A 164 13.41 -22.87 -24.05
CA VAL A 164 13.05 -22.42 -25.40
C VAL A 164 12.73 -20.91 -25.46
N PRO A 165 13.31 -20.15 -26.41
CA PRO A 165 14.39 -20.53 -27.34
C PRO A 165 15.77 -20.56 -26.70
N SER A 166 15.88 -20.23 -25.41
CA SER A 166 17.10 -20.41 -24.62
C SER A 166 16.74 -20.52 -23.14
N GLN A 167 17.65 -21.03 -22.32
CA GLN A 167 17.45 -21.13 -20.88
C GLN A 167 17.30 -19.75 -20.20
N MET A 168 16.57 -19.73 -19.10
CA MET A 168 16.61 -18.69 -18.08
C MET A 168 16.80 -19.37 -16.71
N PRO A 169 17.71 -18.88 -15.84
CA PRO A 169 18.70 -17.81 -16.03
C PRO A 169 19.62 -18.01 -17.26
N LEU A 170 20.05 -16.90 -17.89
CA LEU A 170 20.98 -16.97 -19.02
C LEU A 170 22.38 -17.36 -18.54
N ALA A 171 23.12 -18.06 -19.41
CA ALA A 171 24.54 -18.31 -19.21
C ALA A 171 25.29 -16.97 -18.98
N PRO A 172 26.27 -16.91 -18.07
CA PRO A 172 26.93 -18.04 -17.40
C PRO A 172 26.19 -18.58 -16.16
N ASN A 173 25.02 -18.03 -15.79
CA ASN A 173 24.27 -18.53 -14.65
C ASN A 173 23.73 -19.94 -14.90
N ALA A 174 23.71 -20.77 -13.87
CA ALA A 174 23.16 -22.11 -13.95
C ALA A 174 21.63 -22.07 -14.20
N PRO A 175 21.08 -23.04 -14.95
CA PRO A 175 19.63 -23.20 -15.06
C PRO A 175 19.03 -23.59 -13.70
N LEU A 176 17.70 -23.44 -13.59
CA LEU A 176 16.95 -23.96 -12.45
C LEU A 176 17.19 -25.46 -12.27
N THR A 177 17.22 -25.89 -11.00
CA THR A 177 17.26 -27.31 -10.64
C THR A 177 16.02 -28.04 -11.14
N ALA A 178 16.08 -29.37 -11.27
CA ALA A 178 14.91 -30.18 -11.66
C ALA A 178 13.72 -29.99 -10.71
N VAL A 179 14.00 -29.86 -9.39
CA VAL A 179 12.98 -29.61 -8.37
C VAL A 179 12.32 -28.24 -8.56
N ASP A 180 13.11 -27.20 -8.86
CA ASP A 180 12.55 -25.86 -9.07
C ASP A 180 11.76 -25.75 -10.37
N LYS A 181 12.22 -26.44 -11.43
CA LYS A 181 11.45 -26.58 -12.68
C LYS A 181 10.12 -27.30 -12.46
N GLN A 182 10.07 -28.29 -11.57
CA GLN A 182 8.84 -29.00 -11.26
C GLN A 182 7.82 -28.09 -10.57
N LYS A 183 8.24 -27.21 -9.64
CA LYS A 183 7.33 -26.24 -8.98
C LYS A 183 6.61 -25.34 -10.00
N ILE A 184 7.33 -24.85 -11.02
CA ILE A 184 6.75 -24.05 -12.10
C ILE A 184 5.77 -24.90 -12.92
N THR A 185 6.16 -26.12 -13.28
CA THR A 185 5.30 -27.05 -14.04
C THR A 185 4.00 -27.36 -13.31
N ASP A 186 4.07 -27.65 -12.00
CA ASP A 186 2.92 -27.96 -11.16
C ASP A 186 1.95 -26.78 -11.06
N TRP A 187 2.48 -25.58 -10.87
CA TRP A 187 1.69 -24.36 -10.86
C TRP A 187 0.98 -24.11 -12.19
N VAL A 188 1.69 -24.26 -13.31
CA VAL A 188 1.11 -24.10 -14.64
C VAL A 188 0.00 -25.13 -14.89
N ASN A 189 0.23 -26.39 -14.53
CA ASN A 189 -0.74 -27.47 -14.68
C ASN A 189 -1.97 -27.29 -13.77
N ALA A 190 -1.82 -26.63 -12.62
CA ALA A 190 -2.93 -26.23 -11.74
C ALA A 190 -3.74 -25.03 -12.28
N GLY A 191 -3.37 -24.50 -13.44
CA GLY A 191 -4.07 -23.40 -14.09
C GLY A 191 -3.51 -22.02 -13.76
N HIS A 192 -2.22 -21.93 -13.38
CA HIS A 192 -1.42 -20.68 -13.41
C HIS A 192 -2.08 -19.47 -12.72
N ARG A 193 -2.78 -19.70 -11.62
CA ARG A 193 -3.48 -18.68 -10.83
C ARG A 193 -2.69 -18.29 -9.60
N GLN A 194 -2.99 -17.14 -9.01
CA GLN A 194 -2.41 -16.76 -7.71
C GLN A 194 -2.95 -17.63 -6.58
N SER A 195 -4.21 -18.08 -6.68
CA SER A 195 -4.96 -18.81 -5.65
C SER A 195 -5.19 -20.29 -6.01
N ASP A 196 -4.18 -20.95 -6.57
CA ASP A 196 -4.24 -22.36 -7.01
C ASP A 196 -4.47 -23.42 -5.92
#